data_AF-A0A542MA45-F1
#
_entry.id   AF-A0A542MA45-F1
#
_cell.length_a   1.000
_cell.length_b   1.000
_cell.length_c   1.000
_cell.angle_alpha   90.00
_cell.angle_beta   90.00
_cell.angle_gamma   90.00
#
_symmetry.space_group_name_H-M   'P 1'
#
loop_
_entity.id
_entity.type
_entity.pdbx_description
1 polymer ?
#
loop_
_entity_poly.entity_id
_entity_poly.type
_entity_poly.pdbx_seq_one_letter_code
_entity_poly.pdbx_strand_id
1 'polypeptide(L)'
;MLAENLNPASQTGEDQASSEFASRWAHWGRVQTGVVEVVKTQGWSTTQEKFDAETLSNLILANDYLRAGDVVYSADNKALKLSDLITADDIIPIMAARAKARAGEEMAAGYPDVSNLHKRILDGALRGWMSLCCAPEFFGVENIQPHKVTDLDLDAAARVVIGGAQ
;
A
#
# COMPACT_ATOMS: atom_id res chain seq x y z
N MET A 1 50.22 -16.37 -41.31
CA MET A 1 48.83 -16.01 -41.62
C MET A 1 47.95 -17.09 -41.00
N LEU A 2 47.47 -16.86 -39.78
CA LEU A 2 46.68 -17.84 -39.03
C LEU A 2 45.21 -17.47 -39.21
N ALA A 3 44.43 -18.40 -39.77
CA ALA A 3 42.98 -18.35 -39.80
C ALA A 3 42.48 -18.81 -38.42
N GLU A 4 41.76 -17.94 -37.71
CA GLU A 4 41.02 -18.31 -36.50
C GLU A 4 39.53 -18.33 -36.78
N ASN A 5 38.97 -19.53 -36.55
CA ASN A 5 37.56 -19.86 -36.53
C ASN A 5 36.78 -18.93 -35.60
N LEU A 6 35.81 -18.19 -36.14
CA LEU A 6 34.72 -17.62 -35.36
C LEU A 6 33.71 -18.73 -35.03
N ASN A 7 33.82 -19.26 -33.81
CA ASN A 7 32.79 -20.10 -33.20
C ASN A 7 31.61 -19.20 -32.78
N PRO A 8 30.33 -19.54 -33.09
CA PRO A 8 29.19 -18.76 -32.62
C PRO A 8 29.02 -19.01 -31.12
N ALA A 9 29.45 -18.04 -30.30
CA ALA A 9 29.20 -18.05 -28.86
C ALA A 9 27.69 -17.88 -28.60
N SER A 10 27.02 -19.02 -28.53
CA SER A 10 26.02 -19.39 -27.51
C SER A 10 25.04 -18.29 -27.08
N GLN A 11 23.86 -18.29 -27.70
CA GLN A 11 22.62 -17.65 -27.21
C GLN A 11 22.09 -18.23 -25.87
N THR A 12 22.85 -19.10 -25.19
CA THR A 12 22.40 -19.79 -23.96
C THR A 12 22.66 -19.01 -22.67
N GLY A 13 23.39 -17.89 -22.73
CA GLY A 13 23.76 -17.10 -21.53
C GLY A 13 22.66 -16.17 -21.01
N GLU A 14 21.88 -15.56 -21.91
CA GLU A 14 20.79 -14.63 -21.53
C GLU A 14 19.57 -15.36 -20.94
N ASP A 15 19.26 -16.56 -21.46
CA ASP A 15 18.17 -17.39 -20.96
C ASP A 15 18.48 -17.97 -19.57
N GLN A 16 19.73 -18.33 -19.31
CA GLN A 16 20.13 -18.88 -18.00
C GLN A 16 20.17 -17.81 -16.90
N ALA A 17 20.74 -16.62 -17.16
CA ALA A 17 20.76 -15.53 -16.18
C ALA A 17 19.34 -15.03 -15.85
N SER A 18 18.46 -14.97 -16.85
CA SER A 18 17.04 -14.65 -16.65
C SER A 18 16.31 -15.74 -15.87
N SER A 19 16.65 -17.02 -16.06
CA SER A 19 16.05 -18.15 -15.33
C SER A 19 16.52 -18.26 -13.87
N GLU A 20 17.79 -17.95 -13.58
CA GLU A 20 18.32 -17.93 -12.21
C GLU A 20 17.81 -16.72 -11.43
N PHE A 21 17.72 -15.55 -12.08
CA PHE A 21 17.09 -14.38 -11.50
C PHE A 21 15.61 -14.64 -11.26
N ALA A 22 14.88 -15.16 -12.26
CA ALA A 22 13.48 -15.56 -12.08
C ALA A 22 13.29 -16.61 -10.98
N SER A 23 14.21 -17.57 -10.80
CA SER A 23 14.13 -18.59 -9.73
C SER A 23 14.47 -18.04 -8.35
N ARG A 24 15.50 -17.19 -8.25
CA ARG A 24 15.84 -16.48 -7.01
C ARG A 24 14.73 -15.55 -6.58
N TRP A 25 14.03 -14.91 -7.51
CA TRP A 25 12.86 -14.07 -7.25
C TRP A 25 11.56 -14.85 -7.11
N ALA A 26 11.41 -16.05 -7.69
CA ALA A 26 10.25 -16.92 -7.48
C ALA A 26 10.14 -17.42 -6.04
N HIS A 27 11.28 -17.53 -5.33
CA HIS A 27 11.27 -17.72 -3.88
C HIS A 27 10.57 -16.56 -3.14
N TRP A 28 10.74 -15.30 -3.60
CA TRP A 28 10.05 -14.11 -3.08
C TRP A 28 8.63 -13.95 -3.66
N GLY A 29 8.38 -14.48 -4.86
CA GLY A 29 7.09 -14.45 -5.56
C GLY A 29 5.99 -15.31 -4.93
N ARG A 30 6.31 -16.09 -3.89
CA ARG A 30 5.32 -16.81 -3.07
C ARG A 30 4.56 -15.92 -2.07
N VAL A 31 4.86 -14.62 -2.01
CA VAL A 31 3.98 -13.63 -1.36
C VAL A 31 2.90 -13.20 -2.36
N GLN A 32 2.11 -14.17 -2.82
CA GLN A 32 0.88 -13.88 -3.58
C GLN A 32 -0.17 -13.43 -2.58
N THR A 33 -0.85 -12.33 -2.91
CA THR A 33 -1.82 -11.58 -2.09
C THR A 33 -1.19 -10.68 -1.03
N GLY A 34 -0.47 -9.64 -1.45
CA GLY A 34 -0.13 -8.48 -0.61
C GLY A 34 -1.35 -7.64 -0.25
N VAL A 35 -2.35 -8.28 0.39
CA VAL A 35 -3.48 -7.64 1.04
C VAL A 35 -3.15 -7.67 2.52
N VAL A 36 -2.92 -6.49 3.10
CA VAL A 36 -2.89 -6.37 4.57
C VAL A 36 -4.34 -6.29 5.00
N GLU A 37 -4.92 -7.42 5.43
CA GLU A 37 -6.28 -7.43 5.98
C GLU A 37 -6.25 -6.76 7.36
N VAL A 38 -6.68 -5.50 7.41
CA VAL A 38 -7.06 -4.86 8.67
C VAL A 38 -8.50 -5.25 8.94
N VAL A 39 -8.72 -6.20 9.86
CA VAL A 39 -10.06 -6.63 10.31
C VAL A 39 -10.61 -5.64 11.33
N LYS A 40 -10.89 -4.41 10.89
CA LYS A 40 -11.75 -3.48 11.62
C LYS A 40 -12.90 -3.11 10.70
N THR A 41 -14.13 -3.39 11.06
CA THR A 41 -15.28 -3.21 10.16
C THR A 41 -15.72 -1.76 10.03
N GLN A 42 -15.58 -0.96 11.09
CA GLN A 42 -16.03 0.43 11.12
C GLN A 42 -15.12 1.26 12.05
N GLY A 43 -14.92 2.53 11.71
CA GLY A 43 -14.24 3.51 12.55
C GLY A 43 -15.10 4.76 12.75
N TRP A 44 -14.82 5.50 13.82
CA TRP A 44 -15.53 6.71 14.23
C TRP A 44 -14.56 7.89 14.40
N SER A 45 -14.99 9.09 14.05
CA SER A 45 -14.17 10.31 14.03
C SER A 45 -14.97 11.56 14.39
N THR A 46 -14.32 12.57 14.99
CA THR A 46 -14.88 13.92 15.17
C THR A 46 -14.56 14.86 14.01
N THR A 47 -13.55 14.57 13.18
CA THR A 47 -13.03 15.51 12.16
C THR A 47 -12.99 14.98 10.74
N GLN A 48 -13.33 13.70 10.51
CA GLN A 48 -13.15 12.96 9.24
C GLN A 48 -11.68 12.66 8.88
N GLU A 49 -10.70 13.12 9.65
CA GLU A 49 -9.28 12.91 9.32
C GLU A 49 -8.73 11.61 9.90
N LYS A 50 -9.25 11.21 11.07
CA LYS A 50 -8.75 10.05 11.83
C LYS A 50 -9.92 9.24 12.39
N PHE A 51 -10.03 7.98 11.96
CA PHE A 51 -11.08 7.04 12.36
C PHE A 51 -10.52 5.95 13.27
N ASP A 52 -10.03 6.34 14.45
CA ASP A 52 -9.37 5.43 15.40
C ASP A 52 -10.30 4.84 16.47
N ALA A 53 -11.47 5.45 16.69
CA ALA A 53 -12.48 4.91 17.61
C ALA A 53 -13.28 3.77 16.95
N GLU A 54 -13.27 2.59 17.56
CA GLU A 54 -13.95 1.40 17.04
C GLU A 54 -15.48 1.45 17.19
N THR A 55 -15.97 2.25 18.14
CA THR A 55 -17.40 2.43 18.39
C THR A 55 -17.69 3.89 18.68
N LEU A 56 -18.95 4.29 18.47
CA LEU A 56 -19.42 5.63 18.87
C LEU A 56 -19.22 5.86 20.37
N SER A 57 -19.45 4.85 21.21
CA SER A 57 -19.21 4.96 22.65
C SER A 57 -17.74 5.22 22.98
N ASN A 58 -16.81 4.54 22.32
CA ASN A 58 -15.37 4.79 22.52
C ASN A 58 -14.99 6.21 22.10
N LEU A 59 -15.57 6.71 20.99
CA LEU A 59 -15.37 8.09 20.55
C LEU A 59 -15.89 9.08 21.59
N ILE A 60 -17.10 8.88 22.11
CA ILE A 60 -17.72 9.75 23.12
C ILE A 60 -16.91 9.75 24.41
N LEU A 61 -16.50 8.58 24.90
CA LEU A 61 -15.71 8.47 26.13
C LEU A 61 -14.32 9.11 26.01
N ALA A 62 -13.73 9.10 24.82
CA ALA A 62 -12.45 9.75 24.55
C ALA A 62 -12.55 11.27 24.36
N ASN A 63 -13.76 11.82 24.18
CA ASN A 63 -14.00 13.23 23.87
C ASN A 63 -15.08 13.81 24.79
N ASP A 64 -14.68 14.24 25.99
CA ASP A 64 -15.54 14.77 27.06
C ASP A 64 -16.30 16.06 26.71
N TYR A 65 -15.97 16.69 25.58
CA TYR A 65 -16.63 17.88 25.06
C TYR A 65 -17.83 17.56 24.15
N LEU A 66 -18.01 16.31 23.70
CA LEU A 66 -19.14 15.96 22.83
C LEU A 66 -20.49 16.08 23.55
N ARG A 67 -21.47 16.68 22.88
CA ARG A 67 -22.83 16.93 23.37
C ARG A 67 -23.85 16.43 22.36
N ALA A 68 -25.08 16.21 22.83
CA ALA A 68 -26.20 15.96 21.95
C ALA A 68 -26.38 17.13 20.99
N GLY A 69 -26.50 16.83 19.70
CA GLY A 69 -26.54 17.81 18.63
C GLY A 69 -25.26 17.91 17.82
N ASP A 70 -24.12 17.51 18.37
CA ASP A 70 -22.84 17.52 17.66
C ASP A 70 -22.84 16.50 16.52
N VAL A 71 -22.06 16.77 15.48
CA VAL A 71 -21.90 15.86 14.34
C VAL A 71 -20.55 15.16 14.47
N VAL A 72 -20.60 13.83 14.45
CA VAL A 72 -19.44 12.94 14.33
C VAL A 72 -19.58 12.13 13.04
N TYR A 73 -18.59 11.31 12.74
CA TYR A 73 -18.53 10.58 11.47
C TYR A 73 -18.25 9.11 11.73
N SER A 74 -18.91 8.25 10.96
CA SER A 74 -18.61 6.83 10.86
C SER A 74 -18.10 6.52 9.46
N ALA A 75 -17.21 5.54 9.32
CA ALA A 75 -16.71 5.09 8.02
C ALA A 75 -16.34 3.62 8.06
N ASP A 76 -16.37 2.97 6.90
CA ASP A 76 -15.91 1.60 6.74
C ASP A 76 -14.39 1.61 6.56
N ASN A 77 -13.67 0.74 7.26
CA ASN A 77 -12.23 0.63 7.03
C ASN A 77 -11.99 -0.19 5.76
N LYS A 78 -11.07 0.33 4.96
CA LYS A 78 -10.67 -0.24 3.69
C LYS A 78 -9.26 -0.79 3.82
N ALA A 79 -9.13 -2.09 3.63
CA ALA A 79 -7.84 -2.75 3.53
C ALA A 79 -7.02 -2.10 2.39
N LEU A 80 -5.77 -1.77 2.70
CA LEU A 80 -4.86 -1.20 1.71
C LEU A 80 -4.31 -2.31 0.82
N LYS A 81 -4.39 -2.11 -0.49
CA LYS A 81 -3.57 -2.86 -1.43
C LYS A 81 -2.25 -2.13 -1.56
N LEU A 82 -1.13 -2.85 -1.42
CA LEU A 82 0.19 -2.23 -1.57
C LEU A 82 0.40 -1.58 -2.95
N SER A 83 -0.30 -2.07 -3.97
CA SER A 83 -0.33 -1.47 -5.31
C SER A 83 -0.96 -0.08 -5.34
N ASP A 84 -1.76 0.29 -4.35
CA ASP A 84 -2.38 1.62 -4.28
C ASP A 84 -1.38 2.68 -3.75
N LEU A 85 -0.27 2.24 -3.16
CA LEU A 85 0.78 3.12 -2.63
C LEU A 85 1.83 3.44 -3.70
N ILE A 86 2.33 2.42 -4.40
CA ILE A 86 3.33 2.59 -5.46
C ILE A 86 3.37 1.39 -6.41
N THR A 87 3.64 1.68 -7.68
CA THR A 87 3.77 0.72 -8.77
C THR A 87 5.01 1.01 -9.61
N ALA A 88 5.35 0.08 -10.50
CA ALA A 88 6.37 0.27 -11.52
C ALA A 88 6.07 1.47 -12.44
N ASP A 89 4.79 1.75 -12.72
CA ASP A 89 4.38 2.86 -13.58
C ASP A 89 4.58 4.22 -12.90
N ASP A 90 4.69 4.28 -11.57
CA ASP A 90 5.08 5.50 -10.84
C ASP A 90 6.60 5.73 -10.92
N ILE A 91 7.40 4.67 -10.83
CA ILE A 91 8.86 4.74 -10.72
C ILE A 91 9.54 4.96 -12.07
N ILE A 92 9.08 4.26 -13.12
CA ILE A 92 9.72 4.27 -14.45
C ILE A 92 9.80 5.71 -15.03
N PRO A 93 8.73 6.53 -14.99
CA PRO A 93 8.80 7.91 -15.44
C PRO A 93 9.80 8.75 -14.64
N ILE A 94 9.90 8.54 -13.32
CA ILE A 94 10.87 9.24 -12.46
C ILE A 94 12.30 8.87 -12.87
N MET A 95 12.56 7.59 -13.17
CA MET A 95 13.86 7.13 -13.67
C MET A 95 14.21 7.79 -15.01
N ALA A 96 13.27 7.83 -15.94
CA ALA A 96 13.45 8.48 -17.25
C ALA A 96 13.77 9.97 -17.10
N ALA A 97 13.00 10.69 -16.27
CA ALA A 97 13.21 12.11 -15.99
C ALA A 97 14.58 12.37 -15.37
N ARG A 98 15.01 11.54 -14.40
CA ARG A 98 16.34 11.66 -13.78
C ARG A 98 17.46 11.37 -14.77
N ALA A 99 17.30 10.40 -15.66
CA ALA A 99 18.27 10.09 -16.69
C ALA A 99 18.46 11.28 -17.65
N LYS A 100 17.36 11.88 -18.12
CA LYS A 100 17.40 13.11 -18.94
C LYS A 100 18.07 14.26 -18.23
N ALA A 101 17.71 14.52 -16.97
CA ALA A 101 18.32 15.58 -16.18
C ALA A 101 19.84 15.39 -15.96
N ARG A 102 20.31 14.13 -15.93
CA ARG A 102 21.71 13.81 -15.65
C ARG A 102 22.58 13.71 -16.89
N ALA A 103 22.07 13.11 -17.96
CA ALA A 103 22.83 12.79 -19.17
C ALA A 103 22.47 13.68 -20.38
N GLY A 104 21.40 14.47 -20.27
CA GLY A 104 20.82 15.23 -21.39
C GLY A 104 19.76 14.44 -22.14
N GLU A 105 18.86 15.14 -22.85
CA GLU A 105 17.70 14.53 -23.50
C GLU A 105 18.07 13.49 -24.56
N GLU A 106 19.00 13.84 -25.44
CA GLU A 106 19.44 12.97 -26.54
C GLU A 106 20.13 11.70 -26.03
N MET A 107 20.98 11.84 -25.01
CA MET A 107 21.74 10.70 -24.45
C MET A 107 20.86 9.75 -23.63
N ALA A 108 19.76 10.25 -23.08
CA ALA A 108 18.80 9.47 -22.29
C ALA A 108 17.56 9.06 -23.10
N ALA A 109 17.54 9.31 -24.41
CA ALA A 109 16.42 8.94 -25.27
C ALA A 109 16.17 7.42 -25.21
N GLY A 110 14.91 7.04 -24.98
CA GLY A 110 14.51 5.63 -24.86
C GLY A 110 14.85 4.97 -23.52
N TYR A 111 15.49 5.67 -22.56
CA TYR A 111 15.78 5.11 -21.25
C TYR A 111 14.71 5.45 -20.19
N PRO A 112 14.31 4.49 -19.32
CA PRO A 112 14.61 3.07 -19.43
C PRO A 112 13.67 2.39 -20.45
N ASP A 113 14.21 1.47 -21.25
CA ASP A 113 13.42 0.59 -22.11
C ASP A 113 12.97 -0.62 -21.27
N VAL A 114 11.70 -0.64 -20.87
CA VAL A 114 11.17 -1.63 -19.92
C VAL A 114 10.03 -2.41 -20.54
N SER A 115 10.27 -3.71 -20.76
CA SER A 115 9.23 -4.66 -21.18
C SER A 115 8.15 -4.86 -20.12
N ASN A 116 6.96 -5.32 -20.52
CA ASN A 116 5.89 -5.68 -19.59
C ASN A 116 6.29 -6.75 -18.56
N LEU A 117 7.21 -7.65 -18.92
CA LEU A 117 7.75 -8.64 -17.98
C LEU A 117 8.59 -7.95 -16.90
N HIS A 118 9.51 -7.09 -17.29
CA HIS A 118 10.35 -6.35 -16.35
C HIS A 118 9.54 -5.42 -15.44
N LYS A 119 8.49 -4.78 -15.97
CA LYS A 119 7.53 -4.02 -15.14
C LYS A 119 6.91 -4.88 -14.04
N ARG A 120 6.43 -6.08 -14.37
CA ARG A 120 5.85 -7.01 -13.40
C ARG A 120 6.85 -7.49 -12.35
N ILE A 121 8.12 -7.67 -12.73
CA ILE A 121 9.19 -8.01 -11.79
C ILE A 121 9.40 -6.86 -10.80
N LEU A 122 9.50 -5.62 -11.29
CA LEU A 122 9.64 -4.43 -10.43
C LEU A 122 8.44 -4.27 -9.48
N ASP A 123 7.22 -4.42 -9.99
CA ASP A 123 6.00 -4.44 -9.17
C ASP A 123 6.03 -5.50 -8.06
N GLY A 124 6.48 -6.71 -8.39
CA GLY A 124 6.66 -7.79 -7.41
C GLY A 124 7.70 -7.42 -6.35
N ALA A 125 8.81 -6.81 -6.76
CA ALA A 125 9.85 -6.35 -5.87
C ALA A 125 9.38 -5.28 -4.90
N LEU A 126 8.65 -4.27 -5.39
CA LEU A 126 8.08 -3.21 -4.56
C LEU A 126 7.12 -3.78 -3.51
N ARG A 127 6.21 -4.67 -3.93
CA ARG A 127 5.26 -5.30 -3.01
C ARG A 127 5.96 -6.17 -1.97
N GLY A 128 6.92 -6.99 -2.38
CA GLY A 128 7.68 -7.85 -1.48
C GLY A 128 8.53 -7.06 -0.48
N TRP A 129 9.16 -5.97 -0.92
CA TRP A 129 9.89 -5.08 -0.02
C TRP A 129 8.95 -4.39 0.97
N MET A 130 7.82 -3.85 0.49
CA MET A 130 6.84 -3.20 1.37
C MET A 130 6.29 -4.17 2.42
N SER A 131 5.89 -5.38 2.04
CA SER A 131 5.32 -6.33 3.00
C SER A 131 6.31 -6.81 4.06
N LEU A 132 7.62 -6.86 3.75
CA LEU A 132 8.64 -7.39 4.66
C LEU A 132 9.31 -6.30 5.49
N CYS A 133 9.51 -5.12 4.92
CA CYS A 133 10.35 -4.09 5.53
C CYS A 133 9.55 -2.89 6.07
N CYS A 134 8.35 -2.65 5.55
CA CYS A 134 7.55 -1.47 5.92
C CYS A 134 6.06 -1.71 5.69
N ALA A 135 5.54 -2.83 6.20
CA ALA A 135 4.12 -3.15 6.07
C ALA A 135 3.29 -2.00 6.69
N PRO A 136 2.30 -1.45 5.97
CA PRO A 136 1.51 -0.35 6.47
C PRO A 136 0.66 -0.80 7.66
N GLU A 137 0.77 -0.08 8.77
CA GLU A 137 -0.09 -0.25 9.96
C GLU A 137 -1.34 0.64 9.91
N PHE A 138 -1.49 1.41 8.83
CA PHE A 138 -2.63 2.28 8.57
C PHE A 138 -3.58 1.65 7.55
N PHE A 139 -4.76 2.22 7.41
CA PHE A 139 -5.82 1.77 6.50
C PHE A 139 -6.44 2.97 5.80
N GLY A 140 -7.11 2.71 4.67
CA GLY A 140 -8.00 3.70 4.06
C GLY A 140 -9.36 3.67 4.72
N VAL A 141 -10.17 4.70 4.51
CA VAL A 141 -11.59 4.70 4.90
C VAL A 141 -12.47 4.99 3.69
N GLU A 142 -13.66 4.42 3.65
CA GLU A 142 -14.67 4.72 2.64
C GLU A 142 -16.07 4.85 3.26
N ASN A 143 -17.04 5.28 2.45
CA ASN A 143 -18.44 5.45 2.86
C ASN A 143 -18.64 6.34 4.09
N ILE A 144 -17.87 7.43 4.24
CA ILE A 144 -17.99 8.35 5.38
C ILE A 144 -19.43 8.86 5.52
N GLN A 145 -20.07 8.58 6.65
CA GLN A 145 -21.42 9.03 6.98
C GLN A 145 -21.41 9.94 8.22
N PRO A 146 -22.07 11.12 8.17
CA PRO A 146 -22.29 11.93 9.35
C PRO A 146 -23.33 11.28 10.29
N HIS A 147 -23.06 11.32 11.58
CA HIS A 147 -23.97 10.91 12.64
C HIS A 147 -24.16 12.07 13.62
N LYS A 148 -25.42 12.43 13.89
CA LYS A 148 -25.73 13.45 14.89
C LYS A 148 -25.84 12.78 16.26
N VAL A 149 -24.97 13.16 17.18
CA VAL A 149 -24.96 12.63 18.55
C VAL A 149 -26.29 12.94 19.23
N THR A 150 -26.86 11.92 19.86
CA THR A 150 -28.11 12.01 20.62
C THR A 150 -27.85 11.80 22.11
N ASP A 151 -28.81 12.17 22.96
CA ASP A 151 -28.74 11.86 24.40
C ASP A 151 -28.66 10.35 24.66
N LEU A 152 -29.29 9.53 23.80
CA LEU A 152 -29.20 8.07 23.90
C LEU A 152 -27.79 7.54 23.65
N ASP A 153 -27.03 8.17 22.74
CA ASP A 153 -25.64 7.79 22.48
C ASP A 153 -24.75 8.10 23.68
N LEU A 154 -24.96 9.25 24.33
CA LEU A 154 -24.25 9.67 25.54
C LEU A 154 -24.56 8.71 26.71
N ASP A 155 -25.84 8.38 26.91
CA ASP A 155 -26.27 7.42 27.93
C ASP A 155 -25.69 6.02 27.68
N ALA A 156 -25.68 5.57 26.42
CA ALA A 156 -25.09 4.29 26.05
C ALA A 156 -23.58 4.27 26.36
N ALA A 157 -22.86 5.34 26.01
CA ALA A 157 -21.44 5.48 26.34
C ALA A 157 -21.19 5.45 27.86
N ALA A 158 -22.00 6.17 28.65
CA ALA A 158 -21.87 6.17 30.11
C ALA A 158 -22.09 4.77 30.72
N ARG A 159 -23.03 3.98 30.17
CA ARG A 159 -23.28 2.60 30.63
C ARG A 159 -22.10 1.65 30.38
N VAL A 160 -21.31 1.86 29.33
CA VAL A 160 -20.09 1.05 29.07
C VAL A 160 -19.11 1.16 30.25
N VAL A 161 -18.95 2.36 30.82
CA VAL A 161 -18.06 2.58 31.98
C VAL A 161 -18.60 1.90 33.24
N ILE A 162 -19.91 1.92 33.43
CA ILE A 162 -20.56 1.36 34.64
C ILE A 162 -20.63 -0.18 34.58
N GLY A 163 -20.79 -0.76 33.39
CA GLY A 163 -20.90 -2.21 33.18
C GLY A 163 -19.56 -2.97 33.12
N GLY A 164 -18.42 -2.28 33.03
CA GLY A 164 -17.08 -2.88 32.98
C GLY A 164 -16.47 -3.27 34.33
N ALA A 165 -17.22 -3.10 35.43
CA ALA A 165 -16.85 -3.55 36.77
C ALA A 165 -17.53 -4.90 37.10
N GLN A 166 -17.14 -5.98 36.40
CA GLN A 166 -17.41 -7.36 36.81
C GLN A 166 -16.21 -8.26 36.53
#